data_AF-A0A552V0T3-F1
#
_entry.id   AF-A0A552V0T3-F1
#
_cell.length_a   1.000
_cell.length_b   1.000
_cell.length_c   1.000
_cell.angle_alpha   90.00
_cell.angle_beta   90.00
_cell.angle_gamma   90.00
#
_symmetry.space_group_name_H-M   'P 1'
#
loop_
_entity.id
_entity.type
_entity.pdbx_description
1 polymer ?
#
loop_
_entity_poly.entity_id
_entity_poly.type
_entity_poly.pdbx_seq_one_letter_code
_entity_poly.pdbx_strand_id
1 'polypeptide(L)' 'MCTNENKVCKNHLKQQFNQDAPNKIWASDFTYVKVNDHWYYLCVVMDLFSRKIIG' A
#
# COMPACT_ATOMS: atom_id res chain seq x y z
N MET A 1 0.65 -13.02 -8.45
CA MET A 1 1.15 -12.25 -9.61
C MET A 1 0.26 -12.58 -10.80
N CYS A 2 -0.34 -11.58 -11.46
CA CYS A 2 -1.01 -11.83 -12.74
C CYS A 2 0.08 -12.08 -13.79
N THR A 3 0.16 -13.29 -14.33
CA THR A 3 1.03 -13.62 -15.45
C THR A 3 0.15 -13.94 -16.65
N ASN A 4 -0.13 -12.92 -17.46
CA ASN A 4 -0.43 -13.06 -18.89
C ASN A 4 -0.66 -11.68 -19.49
N GLU A 5 0.01 -11.43 -20.61
CA GLU A 5 0.23 -10.14 -21.25
C GLU A 5 -1.05 -9.47 -21.82
N ASN A 6 -2.23 -10.04 -21.55
CA ASN A 6 -3.54 -9.55 -22.00
C ASN A 6 -4.70 -9.82 -21.01
N LYS A 7 -4.45 -10.12 -19.74
CA LYS A 7 -5.53 -10.29 -18.73
C LYS A 7 -5.61 -9.07 -17.82
N VAL A 8 -6.78 -8.41 -17.81
CA VAL A 8 -7.14 -7.43 -16.78
C VAL A 8 -7.00 -8.12 -15.41
N CYS A 9 -6.04 -7.67 -14.59
CA CYS A 9 -5.91 -8.14 -13.23
C CYS A 9 -7.19 -7.86 -12.47
N LYS A 10 -7.75 -8.88 -11.81
CA LYS A 10 -8.91 -8.69 -10.95
C LYS A 10 -8.49 -7.85 -9.74
N ASN A 11 -9.06 -6.64 -9.62
CA ASN A 11 -8.92 -5.84 -8.40
C ASN A 11 -9.77 -6.48 -7.30
N HIS A 12 -9.15 -7.28 -6.44
CA HIS A 12 -9.80 -7.94 -5.31
C HIS A 12 -10.26 -6.95 -4.23
N LEU A 13 -9.54 -5.85 -4.05
CA LEU A 13 -9.84 -4.83 -3.05
C LEU A 13 -10.98 -3.90 -3.48
N LYS A 14 -11.15 -3.68 -4.79
CA LYS A 14 -12.12 -2.71 -5.35
C LYS A 14 -12.05 -1.33 -4.70
N GLN A 15 -10.85 -0.89 -4.30
CA GLN A 15 -10.63 0.36 -3.57
C GLN A 15 -11.45 0.49 -2.27
N GLN A 16 -11.87 -0.63 -1.67
CA GLN A 16 -12.49 -0.64 -0.36
C GLN A 16 -11.44 -0.37 0.70
N PHE A 17 -11.15 0.90 0.96
CA PHE A 17 -10.11 1.27 1.92
C PHE A 17 -10.60 1.28 3.37
N ASN A 18 -11.90 1.16 3.61
CA ASN A 18 -12.48 1.05 4.95
C ASN A 18 -12.77 -0.42 5.25
N GLN A 19 -11.86 -1.04 6.01
CA GLN A 19 -11.97 -2.43 6.42
C GLN A 19 -12.84 -2.57 7.67
N ASP A 20 -13.40 -3.75 7.88
CA ASP A 20 -14.29 -4.08 9.01
C ASP A 20 -13.53 -4.59 10.24
N ALA A 21 -12.27 -5.00 10.09
CA ALA A 21 -11.42 -5.48 11.17
C ALA A 21 -9.92 -5.18 10.91
N PRO A 22 -9.09 -5.08 11.98
CA PRO A 22 -7.65 -4.87 11.85
C PRO A 22 -6.94 -6.07 11.20
N ASN A 23 -5.79 -5.79 10.58
CA ASN A 23 -4.89 -6.80 10.01
C ASN A 23 -5.45 -7.65 8.85
N LYS A 24 -6.52 -7.18 8.20
CA LYS A 24 -7.09 -7.86 7.02
C LYS A 24 -6.45 -7.42 5.71
N ILE A 25 -6.27 -6.12 5.53
CA ILE A 25 -5.73 -5.54 4.30
C ILE A 25 -4.79 -4.41 4.67
N TRP A 26 -3.61 -4.45 4.07
CA TRP A 26 -2.57 -3.43 4.22
C TRP A 26 -2.34 -2.74 2.88
N ALA A 27 -2.06 -1.45 2.94
CA ALA A 27 -1.57 -0.69 1.79
C ALA A 27 -0.11 -0.33 2.04
N SER A 28 0.73 -0.45 1.01
CA SER A 28 2.11 -0.01 1.06
C SER A 28 2.38 1.03 -0.02
N ASP A 29 3.22 2.00 0.30
CA ASP A 29 3.66 3.03 -0.65
C ASP A 29 5.19 3.16 -0.62
N PHE A 30 5.77 3.41 -1.79
CA PHE A 30 7.19 3.70 -1.95
C PHE A 30 7.33 5.11 -2.48
N THR A 31 7.89 5.99 -1.66
CA THR A 31 8.03 7.40 -1.99
C THR A 31 9.43 7.92 -1.69
N TYR A 32 9.68 9.13 -2.14
CA TYR A 32 10.94 9.83 -1.90
C TYR A 32 10.67 10.98 -0.93
N VAL A 33 11.42 11.01 0.16
CA VAL A 33 11.36 12.12 1.12
C VAL A 33 12.67 12.88 1.04
N LYS A 34 12.57 14.20 0.88
CA LYS A 34 13.72 15.10 0.91
C LYS A 34 14.00 15.49 2.35
N VAL A 35 15.21 15.22 2.83
CA VAL A 35 15.70 15.69 4.13
C VAL A 35 16.98 16.47 3.88
N ASN A 36 16.96 17.76 4.25
CA ASN A 36 17.99 18.72 3.86
C ASN A 36 18.17 18.71 2.32
N ASP A 37 19.39 18.49 1.84
CA ASP A 37 19.73 18.44 0.42
C ASP A 37 19.82 17.02 -0.15
N HIS A 38 19.33 16.01 0.57
CA HIS A 38 19.38 14.61 0.13
C HIS A 38 17.99 13.98 0.04
N TRP A 39 17.81 13.12 -0.97
CA TRP A 39 16.61 12.32 -1.16
C TRP A 39 16.79 10.94 -0.54
N TYR A 40 15.78 10.51 0.22
CA TYR A 40 15.73 9.20 0.85
C TYR A 40 14.54 8.41 0.34
N TYR A 41 14.72 7.11 0.18
CA TYR A 41 13.64 6.19 -0.12
C TYR A 41 12.90 5.87 1.16
N LEU A 42 11.59 6.10 1.16
CA LEU A 42 10.69 5.75 2.24
C LEU A 42 9.73 4.68 1.74
N CYS A 43 9.74 3.53 2.41
CA CYS A 43 8.71 2.51 2.29
C CYS A 43 7.81 2.64 3.52
N VAL A 44 6.50 2.64 3.31
CA VAL A 44 5.51 2.65 4.40
C VAL A 44 4.52 1.54 4.16
N VAL A 45 4.15 0.82 5.23
CA VAL A 45 3.06 -0.15 5.27
C VAL A 45 2.02 0.32 6.29
N MET A 46 0.78 0.49 5.84
CA MET A 46 -0.35 0.96 6.64
C MET A 46 -1.44 -0.10 6.75
N ASP A 47 -1.94 -0.32 7.97
CA ASP A 47 -3.16 -1.07 8.20
C ASP A 47 -4.41 -0.25 7.81
N LEU A 48 -5.23 -0.77 6.89
CA LEU A 48 -6.36 -0.01 6.34
C LEU A 48 -7.53 0.15 7.31
N PHE A 49 -7.63 -0.68 8.35
CA PHE A 49 -8.65 -0.54 9.39
C PHE A 49 -8.28 0.59 10.37
N SER A 50 -7.10 0.47 10.99
CA SER A 50 -6.69 1.36 12.08
C SER A 50 -5.98 2.63 11.62
N ARG A 51 -5.60 2.72 10.33
CA ARG A 51 -4.75 3.77 9.75
C ARG A 51 -3.38 3.91 10.42
N LYS A 52 -2.94 2.86 11.12
CA LYS A 52 -1.62 2.82 11.77
C LYS A 52 -0.55 2.39 10.77
N ILE A 53 0.60 3.04 10.85
CA ILE A 53 1.81 2.59 10.17
C ILE A 53 2.39 1.42 10.96
N ILE A 54 2.61 0.30 10.28
CA ILE A 54 3.17 -0.93 10.86
C ILE A 54 4.59 -1.22 10.39
N GLY A 55 5.10 -0.46 9.42
CA GLY A 55 6.46 -0.56 8.89
C GLY A 55 6.72 0.42 7.76
#